data_AF-A0A2S1B8A2-F1
#
_entry.id   AF-A0A2S1B8A2-F1
#
_cell.length_a   1.000
_cell.length_b   1.000
_cell.length_c   1.000
_cell.angle_alpha   90.00
_cell.angle_beta   90.00
_cell.angle_gamma   90.00
#
_symmetry.space_group_name_H-M   'P 1'
#
loop_
_entity.id
_entity.type
_entity.pdbx_description
1 polymer ?
#
loop_
_entity_poly.entity_id
_entity_poly.type
_entity_poly.pdbx_seq_one_letter_code
_entity_poly.pdbx_strand_id
1 'polypeptide(L)'
;MSKTTLRDLILNQPVKITPFTYLENTFFSKELDVGTMNFIQRRLREIKKELAEKQDIYLSEDDPEQYEDALRRVYDEFEVARLLAFRLSDEDGTLLFDAENEDDLRALNRLGQSFADAVFTAGQDNSVKNSETGAVSR
;
A
#
# COMPACT_ATOMS: atom_id res chain seq x y z
N MET A 1 24.95 -28.91 14.24
CA MET A 1 24.55 -27.58 13.73
C MET A 1 24.05 -27.78 12.31
N SER A 2 22.75 -27.68 12.04
CA SER A 2 22.26 -27.75 10.65
C SER A 2 22.74 -26.51 9.90
N LYS A 3 23.26 -26.69 8.69
CA LYS A 3 23.68 -25.58 7.84
C LYS A 3 22.44 -24.84 7.35
N THR A 4 22.28 -23.57 7.72
CA THR A 4 21.23 -22.69 7.18
C THR A 4 21.32 -22.65 5.66
N THR A 5 20.21 -22.91 4.97
CA THR A 5 20.15 -22.86 3.52
C THR A 5 19.76 -21.46 3.03
N LEU A 6 20.00 -21.17 1.74
CA LEU A 6 19.50 -19.94 1.11
C LEU A 6 17.97 -19.83 1.21
N ARG A 7 17.27 -20.98 1.11
CA ARG A 7 15.82 -21.03 1.29
C ARG A 7 15.42 -20.58 2.69
N ASP A 8 16.12 -21.04 3.72
CA ASP A 8 15.84 -20.65 5.11
C ASP A 8 16.09 -19.15 5.31
N LEU A 9 17.12 -18.58 4.69
CA LEU A 9 17.36 -17.13 4.74
C LEU A 9 16.21 -16.34 4.11
N ILE A 10 15.71 -16.77 2.95
CA ILE A 10 14.60 -16.09 2.24
C ILE A 10 13.30 -16.18 3.05
N LEU A 11 12.95 -17.36 3.56
CA LEU A 11 11.69 -17.58 4.28
C LEU A 11 11.67 -16.94 5.67
N ASN A 12 12.82 -16.55 6.22
CA ASN A 12 12.95 -15.87 7.50
C ASN A 12 13.23 -14.36 7.36
N GLN A 13 13.07 -13.76 6.17
CA GLN A 13 13.15 -12.30 6.05
C GLN A 13 11.94 -11.67 6.77
N PRO A 14 12.18 -10.83 7.80
CA PRO A 14 11.09 -10.13 8.48
C PRO A 14 10.54 -9.02 7.57
N VAL A 15 9.27 -8.69 7.77
CA VAL A 15 8.66 -7.49 7.19
C VAL A 15 9.30 -6.26 7.81
N LYS A 16 9.70 -5.29 7.00
CA LYS A 16 10.29 -4.05 7.51
C LYS A 16 9.23 -3.18 8.20
N ILE A 17 9.59 -2.64 9.35
CA ILE A 17 8.82 -1.60 10.05
C ILE A 17 9.73 -0.38 10.14
N THR A 18 9.30 0.72 9.53
CA THR A 18 10.08 1.96 9.47
C THR A 18 9.51 2.98 10.45
N PRO A 19 10.24 3.38 11.50
CA PRO A 19 9.85 4.51 12.34
C PRO A 19 10.00 5.82 11.56
N PHE A 20 9.10 6.77 11.80
CA PHE A 20 9.21 8.14 11.30
C PHE A 20 8.69 9.14 12.33
N THR A 21 9.28 10.34 12.34
CA THR A 21 8.88 11.41 13.25
C THR A 21 7.96 12.40 12.52
N TYR A 22 6.84 12.75 13.14
CA TYR A 22 5.94 13.79 12.65
C TYR A 22 5.39 14.62 13.83
N LEU A 23 5.53 15.95 13.74
CA LEU A 23 5.13 16.89 14.81
C LEU A 23 5.54 16.37 16.21
N GLU A 24 6.83 16.04 16.37
CA GLU A 24 7.46 15.58 17.63
C GLU A 24 7.07 14.17 18.12
N ASN A 25 6.14 13.48 17.45
CA ASN A 25 5.74 12.12 17.79
C ASN A 25 6.41 11.09 16.87
N THR A 26 6.71 9.91 17.40
CA THR A 26 7.20 8.77 16.62
C THR A 26 6.05 7.87 16.22
N PHE A 27 5.98 7.55 14.93
CA PHE A 27 5.02 6.65 14.31
C PHE A 27 5.75 5.55 13.54
N PHE A 28 5.02 4.52 13.12
CA PHE A 28 5.60 3.39 12.39
C PHE A 28 4.82 3.10 11.11
N SER A 29 5.56 2.82 10.04
CA SER A 29 5.04 2.42 8.74
C SER A 29 5.56 1.02 8.42
N LYS A 30 4.64 0.06 8.37
CA LYS A 30 4.89 -1.32 7.99
C LYS A 30 4.98 -1.48 6.48
N GLU A 31 5.98 -2.21 6.03
CA GLU A 31 6.07 -2.70 4.65
C GLU A 31 4.95 -3.71 4.37
N LEU A 32 4.40 -3.67 3.16
CA LEU A 32 3.39 -4.64 2.76
C LEU A 32 4.07 -5.99 2.46
N ASP A 33 3.80 -7.00 3.27
CA ASP A 33 4.22 -8.36 2.96
C ASP A 33 3.50 -8.88 1.70
N VAL A 34 4.07 -9.92 1.08
CA VAL A 34 3.55 -10.47 -0.19
C VAL A 34 2.10 -10.97 -0.07
N GLY A 35 1.74 -11.55 1.08
CA GLY A 35 0.37 -12.02 1.33
C GLY A 35 -0.62 -10.87 1.44
N THR A 36 -0.26 -9.85 2.21
CA THR A 36 -1.03 -8.61 2.38
C THR A 36 -1.17 -7.88 1.05
N MET A 37 -0.11 -7.73 0.26
CA MET A 37 -0.18 -7.11 -1.07
C MET A 37 -1.15 -7.86 -2.01
N ASN A 38 -1.06 -9.20 -2.04
CA ASN A 38 -1.99 -10.02 -2.85
C ASN A 38 -3.44 -9.86 -2.39
N PHE A 39 -3.67 -9.83 -1.07
CA PHE A 39 -4.98 -9.59 -0.50
C PHE A 39 -5.52 -8.21 -0.89
N ILE A 40 -4.71 -7.16 -0.73
CA ILE A 40 -5.05 -5.77 -1.08
C ILE A 40 -5.44 -5.67 -2.56
N GLN A 41 -4.62 -6.20 -3.46
CA GLN A 41 -4.88 -6.11 -4.91
C GLN A 41 -6.21 -6.79 -5.29
N ARG A 42 -6.47 -7.99 -4.74
CA ARG A 42 -7.73 -8.69 -4.97
C ARG A 42 -8.90 -7.91 -4.38
N ARG A 43 -8.77 -7.44 -3.14
CA ARG A 43 -9.87 -6.80 -2.41
C ARG A 43 -10.20 -5.41 -2.95
N LEU A 44 -9.20 -4.60 -3.28
CA LEU A 44 -9.41 -3.30 -3.95
C LEU A 44 -10.12 -3.48 -5.30
N ARG A 45 -9.82 -4.56 -6.03
CA ARG A 45 -10.52 -4.87 -7.28
C ARG A 45 -11.99 -5.23 -7.03
N GLU A 46 -12.29 -6.00 -5.99
CA GLU A 46 -13.67 -6.30 -5.58
C GLU A 46 -14.42 -5.03 -5.17
N ILE A 47 -13.81 -4.18 -4.33
CA ILE A 47 -14.37 -2.90 -3.91
C ILE A 47 -14.65 -2.00 -5.13
N LYS A 48 -13.73 -1.93 -6.10
CA LYS A 48 -13.97 -1.14 -7.33
C LYS A 48 -15.13 -1.69 -8.16
N LYS A 49 -15.39 -2.99 -8.17
CA LYS A 49 -16.59 -3.55 -8.82
C LYS A 49 -17.87 -3.14 -8.10
N GLU A 50 -17.90 -3.26 -6.78
CA GLU A 50 -19.05 -2.85 -5.96
C GLU A 50 -19.34 -1.35 -6.11
N LEU A 51 -18.29 -0.52 -6.17
CA LEU A 51 -18.40 0.91 -6.40
C LEU A 51 -18.85 1.24 -7.83
N ALA A 52 -18.38 0.50 -8.84
CA ALA A 52 -18.84 0.67 -10.22
C ALA A 52 -20.36 0.47 -10.33
N GLU A 53 -20.88 -0.60 -9.71
CA GLU A 53 -22.31 -0.88 -9.67
C GLU A 53 -23.09 0.27 -9.01
N LYS A 54 -22.62 0.76 -7.84
CA LYS A 54 -23.25 1.90 -7.14
C LYS A 54 -23.18 3.21 -7.91
N GLN A 55 -22.23 3.35 -8.83
CA GLN A 55 -22.01 4.55 -9.65
C GLN A 55 -22.61 4.42 -11.06
N ASP A 56 -23.39 3.36 -11.32
CA ASP A 56 -23.97 3.05 -12.63
C ASP A 56 -22.90 2.94 -13.75
N ILE A 57 -21.70 2.47 -13.41
CA ILE A 57 -20.60 2.23 -14.34
C ILE A 57 -20.65 0.77 -14.80
N TYR A 58 -20.92 0.56 -16.09
CA TYR A 58 -20.91 -0.77 -16.69
C TYR A 58 -19.48 -1.29 -16.88
N LEU A 59 -19.21 -2.50 -16.37
CA LEU A 59 -17.96 -3.23 -16.55
C LEU A 59 -18.14 -4.32 -17.61
N SER A 60 -17.60 -4.11 -18.81
CA SER A 60 -17.76 -5.04 -19.93
C SER A 60 -16.87 -6.28 -19.78
N GLU A 61 -17.44 -7.43 -19.39
CA GLU A 61 -16.64 -8.66 -19.20
C GLU A 61 -16.08 -9.24 -20.52
N ASP A 62 -16.71 -8.92 -21.65
CA ASP A 62 -16.32 -9.40 -22.98
C ASP A 62 -15.25 -8.53 -23.65
N ASP A 63 -14.94 -7.36 -23.09
CA ASP A 63 -13.97 -6.41 -23.63
C ASP A 63 -13.01 -5.95 -22.53
N PRO A 64 -11.82 -6.59 -22.42
CA PRO A 64 -10.83 -6.28 -21.38
C PRO A 64 -10.35 -4.83 -21.38
N GLU A 65 -10.31 -4.17 -22.55
CA GLU A 65 -9.85 -2.78 -22.65
C GLU A 65 -10.93 -1.83 -22.09
N GLN A 66 -12.19 -2.03 -22.49
CA GLN A 66 -13.31 -1.27 -21.92
C GLN A 66 -13.50 -1.54 -20.42
N TYR A 67 -13.28 -2.78 -19.97
CA TYR A 67 -13.35 -3.17 -18.57
C TYR A 67 -12.36 -2.38 -17.72
N GLU A 68 -11.08 -2.36 -18.12
CA GLU A 68 -10.03 -1.65 -17.37
C GLU A 68 -10.24 -0.12 -17.42
N ASP A 69 -10.69 0.42 -18.55
CA ASP A 69 -11.04 1.84 -18.66
C ASP A 69 -12.22 2.23 -17.78
N ALA A 70 -13.24 1.37 -17.67
CA ALA A 70 -14.37 1.59 -16.78
C ALA A 70 -13.94 1.52 -15.30
N LEU A 71 -13.10 0.56 -14.92
CA LEU A 71 -12.54 0.47 -13.56
C LEU A 71 -11.72 1.69 -13.16
N ARG A 72 -10.99 2.32 -14.09
CA ARG A 72 -10.25 3.57 -13.83
C ARG A 72 -11.14 4.77 -13.54
N ARG A 73 -12.40 4.75 -14.00
CA ARG A 73 -13.38 5.82 -13.77
C ARG A 73 -14.11 5.68 -12.44
N VAL A 74 -14.03 4.52 -11.80
CA VAL A 74 -14.65 4.27 -10.50
C VAL A 74 -13.99 5.17 -9.46
N TYR A 75 -14.79 6.05 -8.86
CA TYR A 75 -14.32 6.87 -7.76
C TYR A 75 -14.39 6.09 -6.46
N ASP A 76 -13.25 6.00 -5.76
CA ASP A 76 -13.16 5.45 -4.42
C ASP A 76 -12.79 6.57 -3.44
N GLU A 77 -13.76 7.00 -2.63
CA GLU A 77 -13.57 8.08 -1.65
C GLU A 77 -12.56 7.72 -0.54
N PHE A 78 -12.26 6.45 -0.33
CA PHE A 78 -11.38 5.95 0.72
C PHE A 78 -10.09 5.31 0.18
N GLU A 79 -9.75 5.47 -1.11
CA GLU A 79 -8.59 4.80 -1.72
C GLU A 79 -7.29 5.07 -0.94
N VAL A 80 -7.02 6.34 -0.61
CA VAL A 80 -5.83 6.72 0.16
C VAL A 80 -5.91 6.25 1.62
N ALA A 81 -7.07 6.40 2.26
CA ALA A 81 -7.28 5.94 3.64
C ALA A 81 -7.04 4.43 3.79
N ARG A 82 -7.49 3.61 2.83
CA ARG A 82 -7.21 2.18 2.82
C ARG A 82 -5.71 1.90 2.76
N LEU A 83 -4.98 2.59 1.89
CA LEU A 83 -3.52 2.43 1.78
C LEU A 83 -2.80 2.83 3.07
N LEU A 84 -3.30 3.84 3.79
CA LEU A 84 -2.78 4.21 5.10
C LEU A 84 -3.06 3.13 6.15
N ALA A 85 -4.28 2.56 6.18
CA ALA A 85 -4.65 1.49 7.11
C ALA A 85 -3.78 0.24 6.96
N PHE A 86 -3.34 -0.08 5.73
CA PHE A 86 -2.43 -1.20 5.48
C PHE A 86 -0.97 -0.96 5.91
N ARG A 87 -0.61 0.28 6.27
CA ARG A 87 0.78 0.66 6.58
C ARG A 87 0.97 1.15 8.01
N LEU A 88 0.01 1.90 8.54
CA LEU A 88 0.09 2.43 9.91
C LEU A 88 0.04 1.27 10.90
N SER A 89 1.13 1.10 11.64
CA SER A 89 1.28 0.04 12.63
C SER A 89 1.82 0.58 13.95
N ASP A 90 1.78 -0.25 14.98
CA ASP A 90 2.65 -0.10 16.14
C ASP A 90 4.11 -0.51 15.80
N GLU A 91 4.97 -0.49 16.83
CA GLU A 91 6.39 -0.84 16.73
C GLU A 91 6.64 -2.33 16.43
N ASP A 92 5.66 -3.19 16.72
CA ASP A 92 5.69 -4.64 16.46
C ASP A 92 5.11 -5.01 15.08
N GLY A 93 4.52 -4.05 14.37
CA GLY A 93 3.95 -4.24 13.03
C GLY A 93 2.50 -4.73 13.06
N THR A 94 1.79 -4.56 14.18
CA THR A 94 0.34 -4.74 14.26
C THR A 94 -0.34 -3.52 13.63
N LEU A 95 -1.22 -3.75 12.66
CA LEU A 95 -1.96 -2.65 12.02
C LEU A 95 -2.89 -1.98 13.03
N LEU A 96 -2.90 -0.64 13.02
CA LEU A 96 -3.68 0.17 13.97
C LEU A 96 -5.11 0.44 13.50
N PHE A 97 -5.37 0.24 12.21
CA PHE A 97 -6.65 0.55 11.56
C PHE A 97 -7.08 -0.63 10.69
N ASP A 98 -8.38 -0.82 10.58
CA ASP A 98 -8.98 -1.79 9.67
C ASP A 98 -9.33 -1.10 8.33
N ALA A 99 -8.73 -1.58 7.25
CA ALA A 99 -8.92 -1.05 5.90
C ALA A 99 -10.32 -1.35 5.31
N GLU A 100 -11.14 -2.15 5.99
CA GLU A 100 -12.55 -2.41 5.63
C GLU A 100 -13.53 -1.75 6.59
N ASN A 101 -13.07 -1.19 7.71
CA ASN A 101 -13.92 -0.50 8.66
C ASN A 101 -14.17 0.96 8.21
N GLU A 102 -15.43 1.29 7.94
CA GLU A 102 -15.77 2.62 7.42
C GLU A 102 -15.46 3.75 8.41
N ASP A 103 -15.57 3.52 9.73
CA ASP A 103 -15.28 4.54 10.74
C ASP A 103 -13.77 4.86 10.77
N ASP A 104 -12.92 3.83 10.69
CA ASP A 104 -11.47 4.00 10.55
C ASP A 104 -11.12 4.75 9.27
N LEU A 105 -11.71 4.36 8.14
CA LEU A 105 -11.45 5.02 6.85
C LEU A 105 -11.90 6.49 6.85
N ARG A 106 -13.05 6.80 7.47
CA ARG A 106 -13.51 8.18 7.65
C ARG A 106 -12.60 8.98 8.58
N ALA A 107 -12.03 8.36 9.61
CA ALA A 107 -11.05 9.01 10.48
C ALA A 107 -9.74 9.30 9.74
N LEU A 108 -9.23 8.33 8.98
CA LEU A 108 -8.02 8.46 8.18
C LEU A 108 -8.15 9.51 7.07
N ASN A 109 -9.32 9.62 6.42
CA ASN A 109 -9.59 10.65 5.42
C ASN A 109 -9.53 12.10 5.95
N ARG A 110 -9.55 12.30 7.26
CA ARG A 110 -9.43 13.64 7.89
C ARG A 110 -7.99 14.03 8.20
N LEU A 111 -7.04 13.11 8.00
CA LEU A 111 -5.62 13.40 8.24
C LEU A 111 -5.09 14.41 7.23
N GLY A 112 -4.10 15.20 7.65
CA GLY A 112 -3.43 16.13 6.77
C GLY A 112 -2.62 15.39 5.69
N GLN A 113 -2.64 15.91 4.45
CA GLN A 113 -1.88 15.34 3.33
C GLN A 113 -0.40 15.10 3.67
N SER A 114 0.23 16.04 4.39
CA SER A 114 1.65 15.91 4.78
C SER A 114 1.93 14.74 5.73
N PHE A 115 0.95 14.31 6.52
CA PHE A 115 1.07 13.11 7.34
C PHE A 115 1.00 11.86 6.48
N ALA A 116 0.05 11.80 5.55
CA ALA A 116 -0.06 10.69 4.60
C ALA A 116 1.22 10.54 3.77
N ASP A 117 1.76 11.64 3.25
CA ASP A 117 3.03 11.65 2.51
C ASP A 117 4.19 11.13 3.37
N ALA A 118 4.24 11.47 4.66
CA ALA A 118 5.25 10.96 5.59
C ALA A 118 5.15 9.45 5.80
N VAL A 119 3.92 8.91 5.95
CA VAL A 119 3.67 7.46 6.05
C VAL A 119 4.16 6.72 4.80
N PHE A 120 3.83 7.23 3.61
CA PHE A 120 4.24 6.62 2.35
C PHE A 120 5.73 6.73 2.11
N THR A 121 6.35 7.86 2.46
CA THR A 121 7.81 8.05 2.36
C THR A 121 8.56 7.10 3.29
N ALA A 122 8.09 6.94 4.53
CA ALA A 122 8.67 5.98 5.47
C ALA A 122 8.56 4.53 4.97
N GLY A 123 7.47 4.23 4.25
CA GLY A 123 7.22 2.92 3.65
C GLY A 123 7.87 2.69 2.28
N GLN A 124 8.57 3.69 1.72
CA GLN A 124 9.36 3.56 0.51
C GLN A 124 10.84 3.45 0.88
N ASP A 125 11.40 2.24 0.83
CA ASP A 125 12.85 2.08 0.83
C ASP A 125 13.40 2.67 -0.48
N ASN A 126 14.40 3.58 -0.39
CA ASN A 126 15.15 4.13 -1.52
C ASN A 126 15.96 3.04 -2.26
N SER A 127 15.28 2.10 -2.90
CA SER A 127 15.89 1.17 -3.83
C SER A 127 15.65 1.66 -5.26
N VAL A 128 16.75 2.14 -5.85
CA VAL A 128 16.97 2.54 -7.26
C VAL A 128 16.69 4.01 -7.63
N LYS A 129 17.59 4.92 -7.20
CA LYS A 129 18.20 5.86 -8.17
C LYS A 129 19.47 5.22 -8.75
N ASN A 130 19.32 4.28 -9.67
CA ASN A 130 20.37 4.08 -10.67
C ASN A 130 20.17 5.13 -11.75
N SER A 131 20.89 6.23 -11.63
CA SER A 131 21.21 7.09 -12.76
C SER A 131 22.72 7.06 -12.95
N GLU A 132 23.25 5.88 -13.32
CA GLU A 132 24.47 5.85 -14.13
C GLU A 132 24.08 6.31 -15.54
N THR A 133 24.31 7.58 -15.83
CA THR A 133 24.64 7.98 -17.21
C THR A 133 26.13 8.26 -17.20
N GLY A 134 26.86 7.38 -17.88
CA GLY A 134 28.31 7.25 -17.80
C GLY A 134 29.04 8.54 -18.14
N ALA A 135 29.99 8.88 -17.27
CA ALA A 135 31.15 9.65 -17.67
C ALA A 135 32.02 8.76 -18.57
N VAL A 136 31.89 8.91 -19.89
CA VAL A 136 32.96 8.56 -20.82
C VAL A 136 33.69 9.87 -21.14
N SER A 137 34.79 10.10 -20.45
CA SER A 137 35.79 11.07 -20.87
C SER A 137 36.41 10.62 -22.19
N ARG A 138 36.41 11.51 -23.18
CA ARG A 138 37.37 11.51 -24.31
C ARG A 138 38.27 12.72 -24.16
#